data_AF-A2ER65-F1
#
_entry.id   AF-A2ER65-F1
#
_cell.length_a   1.000
_cell.length_b   1.000
_cell.length_c   1.000
_cell.angle_alpha   90.00
_cell.angle_beta   90.00
_cell.angle_gamma   90.00
#
_symmetry.space_group_name_H-M   'P 1'
#
loop_
_entity.id
_entity.type
_entity.pdbx_description
1 polymer ?
#
loop_
_entity_poly.entity_id
_entity_poly.type
_entity_poly.pdbx_seq_one_letter_code
_entity_poly.pdbx_strand_id
1 'polypeptide(L)'
;MRLNRENTLIENNLQPYAGCTPEECQAKFVKAFTPYKEFIEQFQAALLLHNIKFFVAILTTVIGLIVLFSLLLASSIPNLVVAIIAIPILELFYCFDAHIHVKKLYLAELPKLADNAPDRIRTLEEIFAVAWKPVLLIWRFGFYVYATFACPNPVDTIAFIILAIILGLLNKVVCFFGIFSFCLVLALVTPAILIKTPLGEKLNQLLQKKQKQE
;
A
#
# COMPACT_ATOMS: atom_id res chain seq x y z
N MET A 1 11.72 30.15 33.61
CA MET A 1 10.32 30.55 33.33
C MET A 1 9.72 29.50 32.41
N ARG A 2 8.76 28.71 32.91
CA ARG A 2 7.98 27.79 32.09
C ARG A 2 7.01 28.65 31.26
N LEU A 3 7.26 28.74 29.96
CA LEU A 3 6.28 29.26 29.02
C LEU A 3 5.05 28.37 29.10
N ASN A 4 3.90 28.98 29.37
CA ASN A 4 2.57 28.40 29.18
C ASN A 4 2.55 27.64 27.84
N ARG A 5 2.57 26.32 27.91
CA ARG A 5 2.34 25.47 26.74
C ARG A 5 0.84 25.29 26.65
N GLU A 6 0.15 26.21 25.97
CA GLU A 6 -1.17 25.89 25.48
C GLU A 6 -1.05 24.65 24.58
N ASN A 7 -1.72 23.58 25.02
CA ASN A 7 -2.24 22.44 24.26
C ASN A 7 -1.64 22.21 22.88
N THR A 8 -1.10 21.01 22.64
CA THR A 8 -1.35 20.32 21.36
C THR A 8 -0.89 18.86 21.45
N LEU A 9 -1.85 17.93 21.36
CA LEU A 9 -1.71 16.51 21.01
C LEU A 9 -1.16 15.52 22.06
N ILE A 10 -0.29 15.92 22.99
CA ILE A 10 0.37 14.97 23.92
C ILE A 10 -0.56 14.56 25.08
N GLU A 11 -1.35 15.48 25.65
CA GLU A 11 -2.22 15.20 26.81
C GLU A 11 -3.49 14.41 26.46
N ASN A 12 -3.95 14.45 25.21
CA ASN A 12 -5.15 13.74 24.77
C ASN A 12 -4.90 12.32 24.25
N ASN A 13 -3.67 11.78 24.35
CA ASN A 13 -3.28 10.50 23.72
C ASN A 13 -3.58 10.42 22.20
N LEU A 14 -3.81 11.57 21.55
CA LEU A 14 -4.15 11.66 20.13
C LEU A 14 -2.92 11.66 19.22
N GLN A 15 -1.70 11.52 19.75
CA GLN A 15 -0.53 11.17 18.93
C GLN A 15 -0.58 9.68 18.65
N PRO A 16 -0.79 9.23 17.38
CA PRO A 16 -0.30 9.79 16.11
C PRO A 16 -1.29 10.53 15.19
N TYR A 17 -2.54 10.77 15.58
CA TYR A 17 -3.65 11.10 14.67
C TYR A 17 -3.90 12.60 14.42
N ALA A 18 -2.94 13.49 14.70
CA ALA A 18 -3.06 14.94 14.50
C ALA A 18 -4.35 15.56 15.09
N GLY A 19 -4.88 14.97 16.17
CA GLY A 19 -6.08 15.46 16.84
C GLY A 19 -7.40 14.91 16.30
N CYS A 20 -7.36 14.04 15.28
CA CYS A 20 -8.53 13.24 14.86
C CYS A 20 -8.57 11.92 15.62
N THR A 21 -9.75 11.33 15.81
CA THR A 21 -9.82 9.93 16.29
C THR A 21 -9.52 8.94 15.14
N PRO A 22 -9.14 7.69 15.43
CA PRO A 22 -8.97 6.66 14.41
C PRO A 22 -10.21 6.50 13.52
N GLU A 23 -11.40 6.58 14.12
CA GLU A 23 -12.69 6.44 13.45
C GLU A 23 -12.97 7.62 12.51
N GLU A 24 -12.61 8.84 12.92
CA GLU A 24 -12.72 10.03 12.07
C GLU A 24 -11.78 9.98 10.86
N CYS A 25 -10.54 9.53 11.07
CA CYS A 25 -9.60 9.30 9.98
C CYS A 25 -10.16 8.26 9.00
N GLN A 26 -10.63 7.12 9.52
CA GLN A 26 -11.22 6.06 8.71
C GLN A 26 -12.42 6.56 7.89
N ALA A 27 -13.35 7.30 8.51
CA ALA A 27 -14.50 7.87 7.82
C ALA A 27 -14.11 8.84 6.69
N LYS A 28 -13.07 9.66 6.90
CA LYS A 28 -12.54 10.55 5.86
C LYS A 28 -11.94 9.76 4.69
N PHE A 29 -11.16 8.71 4.95
CA PHE A 29 -10.61 7.86 3.91
C PHE A 29 -11.72 7.13 3.13
N VAL A 30 -12.67 6.51 3.83
CA VAL A 30 -13.82 5.85 3.18
C VAL A 30 -14.56 6.82 2.28
N LYS A 31 -14.86 8.04 2.74
CA LYS A 31 -15.52 9.07 1.93
C LYS A 31 -14.71 9.45 0.69
N ALA A 32 -13.40 9.64 0.82
CA ALA A 32 -12.53 10.00 -0.29
C ALA A 32 -12.43 8.89 -1.36
N PHE A 33 -12.48 7.63 -0.93
CA PHE A 33 -12.34 6.47 -1.82
C PHE A 33 -13.67 5.87 -2.29
N THR A 34 -14.80 6.34 -1.76
CA THR A 34 -16.15 5.92 -2.19
C THR A 34 -16.36 6.03 -3.71
N PRO A 35 -15.93 7.10 -4.41
CA PRO A 35 -16.08 7.20 -5.86
C PRO A 35 -15.36 6.09 -6.64
N TYR A 36 -14.34 5.48 -6.03
CA TYR A 36 -13.52 4.42 -6.64
C TYR A 36 -13.88 3.02 -6.15
N LYS A 37 -14.97 2.88 -5.38
CA LYS A 37 -15.40 1.63 -4.76
C LYS A 37 -15.47 0.47 -5.75
N GLU A 38 -16.10 0.68 -6.90
CA GLU A 38 -16.25 -0.34 -7.96
C GLU A 38 -14.88 -0.88 -8.43
N PHE A 39 -13.90 0.00 -8.61
CA PHE A 39 -12.53 -0.39 -8.99
C PHE A 39 -11.81 -1.13 -7.86
N ILE A 40 -12.00 -0.71 -6.61
CA ILE A 40 -11.40 -1.34 -5.44
C ILE A 40 -11.96 -2.76 -5.25
N GLU A 41 -13.27 -2.95 -5.41
CA GLU A 41 -13.92 -4.25 -5.33
C GLU A 41 -13.43 -5.19 -6.45
N GLN A 42 -13.22 -4.67 -7.65
CA GLN A 42 -12.72 -5.45 -8.79
C GLN A 42 -11.25 -5.80 -8.65
N PHE A 43 -10.45 -4.90 -8.07
CA PHE A 43 -9.07 -5.19 -7.71
C PHE A 43 -8.98 -6.27 -6.64
N GLN A 44 -9.83 -6.21 -5.61
CA GLN A 44 -9.96 -7.29 -4.63
C GLN A 44 -10.40 -8.59 -5.29
N ALA A 45 -11.40 -8.55 -6.16
CA ALA A 45 -11.87 -9.72 -6.89
C ALA A 45 -10.77 -10.33 -7.78
N ALA A 46 -9.92 -9.51 -8.38
CA ALA A 46 -8.75 -9.98 -9.12
C ALA A 46 -7.74 -10.67 -8.19
N LEU A 47 -7.40 -10.06 -7.05
CA LEU A 47 -6.48 -10.68 -6.07
C LEU A 47 -7.03 -11.98 -5.50
N LEU A 48 -8.35 -12.06 -5.30
CA LEU A 48 -9.05 -13.28 -4.88
C LEU A 48 -9.33 -14.25 -6.03
N LEU A 49 -8.85 -13.94 -7.25
CA LEU A 49 -9.02 -14.73 -8.47
C LEU A 49 -10.47 -14.94 -8.94
N HIS A 50 -11.42 -14.14 -8.44
CA HIS A 50 -12.79 -14.06 -8.95
C HIS A 50 -12.85 -13.33 -10.29
N ASN A 51 -11.89 -12.45 -10.58
CA ASN A 51 -11.71 -11.81 -11.88
C ASN A 51 -10.32 -12.11 -12.46
N ILE A 52 -10.16 -13.32 -13.01
CA ILE A 52 -8.88 -13.80 -13.55
C ILE A 52 -8.38 -12.93 -14.71
N LYS A 53 -9.28 -12.43 -15.57
CA LYS A 53 -8.91 -11.58 -16.71
C LYS A 53 -8.24 -10.29 -16.24
N PHE A 54 -8.82 -9.64 -15.22
CA PHE A 54 -8.25 -8.44 -14.63
C PHE A 54 -6.97 -8.75 -13.85
N PHE A 55 -6.91 -9.88 -13.13
CA PHE A 55 -5.69 -10.33 -12.46
C PHE A 55 -4.51 -10.50 -13.41
N VAL A 56 -4.71 -11.20 -14.54
CA VAL A 56 -3.68 -11.39 -15.56
C VAL A 56 -3.23 -10.04 -16.13
N ALA A 57 -4.17 -9.13 -16.42
CA ALA A 57 -3.84 -7.80 -16.92
C ALA A 57 -3.00 -6.98 -15.93
N ILE A 58 -3.34 -7.01 -14.63
CA ILE A 58 -2.56 -6.36 -13.56
C ILE A 58 -1.15 -6.95 -13.52
N LEU A 59 -1.03 -8.27 -13.51
CA LEU A 59 0.26 -8.96 -13.42
C LEU A 59 1.14 -8.63 -14.63
N THR A 60 0.60 -8.68 -15.84
CA THR A 60 1.34 -8.33 -17.07
C THR A 60 1.78 -6.86 -17.06
N THR A 61 0.91 -5.95 -16.62
CA THR A 61 1.25 -4.51 -16.54
C THR A 61 2.38 -4.28 -15.55
N VAL A 62 2.32 -4.91 -14.37
CA VAL A 62 3.34 -4.80 -13.33
C VAL A 62 4.69 -5.35 -13.80
N ILE A 63 4.70 -6.55 -14.39
CA ILE A 63 5.93 -7.14 -14.94
C ILE A 63 6.48 -6.26 -16.06
N GLY A 64 5.63 -5.78 -16.96
CA GLY A 64 6.01 -4.88 -18.04
C GLY A 64 6.67 -3.60 -17.52
N LEU A 65 6.12 -2.99 -16.46
CA LEU A 65 6.71 -1.83 -15.81
C LEU A 65 8.08 -2.14 -15.19
N ILE A 66 8.23 -3.27 -14.47
CA ILE A 66 9.51 -3.66 -13.87
C ILE A 66 10.58 -3.85 -14.97
N VAL A 67 10.22 -4.53 -16.06
CA VAL A 67 11.11 -4.74 -17.22
C VAL A 67 11.49 -3.40 -17.85
N LEU A 68 10.51 -2.53 -18.10
CA LEU A 68 10.73 -1.20 -18.67
C LEU A 68 11.66 -0.36 -17.78
N PHE A 69 11.40 -0.28 -16.48
CA PHE A 69 12.27 0.47 -15.55
C PHE A 69 13.68 -0.12 -15.48
N SER A 70 13.83 -1.45 -15.52
CA SER A 70 15.14 -2.11 -15.55
C SER A 70 15.92 -1.78 -16.82
N LEU A 71 15.24 -1.76 -17.97
CA LEU A 71 15.82 -1.36 -19.26
C LEU A 71 16.21 0.11 -19.28
N LEU A 72 15.37 0.99 -18.71
CA LEU A 72 15.64 2.42 -18.62
C LEU A 72 16.84 2.72 -17.72
N LEU A 73 16.96 2.03 -16.57
CA LEU A 73 18.13 2.12 -15.69
C LEU A 73 19.42 1.62 -16.37
N ALA A 74 19.31 0.66 -17.29
CA ALA A 74 20.44 0.19 -18.10
C ALA A 74 20.72 1.10 -19.31
N SER A 75 19.80 1.99 -19.66
CA SER A 75 19.94 2.90 -20.79
C SER A 75 20.72 4.16 -20.40
N SER A 76 21.44 4.75 -21.35
CA SER A 76 22.09 6.05 -21.16
C SER A 76 21.12 7.24 -21.25
N ILE A 77 19.80 6.98 -21.29
CA ILE A 77 18.77 8.01 -21.41
C ILE A 77 18.52 8.63 -20.03
N PRO A 78 18.59 9.97 -19.89
CA PRO A 78 18.30 10.61 -18.61
C PRO A 78 16.86 10.31 -18.14
N ASN A 79 16.69 9.87 -16.89
CA ASN A 79 15.39 9.59 -16.28
C ASN A 79 14.38 10.74 -16.41
N LEU A 80 14.87 11.98 -16.45
CA LEU A 80 14.06 13.18 -16.67
C LEU A 80 13.32 13.15 -18.03
N VAL A 81 14.00 12.70 -19.09
CA VAL A 81 13.45 12.64 -20.45
C VAL A 81 12.34 11.58 -20.52
N VAL A 82 12.52 10.44 -19.85
CA VAL A 82 11.51 9.39 -19.74
C VAL A 82 10.25 9.91 -19.03
N ALA A 83 10.42 10.62 -17.92
CA ALA A 83 9.31 11.17 -17.16
C ALA A 83 8.51 12.21 -17.97
N ILE A 84 9.19 13.06 -18.72
CA ILE A 84 8.57 14.06 -19.60
C ILE A 84 7.74 13.39 -20.70
N ILE A 85 8.18 12.26 -21.26
CA ILE A 85 7.47 11.54 -22.32
C ILE A 85 6.31 10.68 -21.75
N ALA A 86 6.41 10.19 -20.52
CA ALA A 86 5.37 9.37 -19.90
C ALA A 86 4.05 10.14 -19.66
N ILE A 87 4.14 11.42 -19.31
CA ILE A 87 2.97 12.29 -19.04
C ILE A 87 2.03 12.40 -20.26
N PRO A 88 2.50 12.81 -21.46
CA PRO A 88 1.64 12.89 -22.64
C PRO A 88 1.14 11.52 -23.09
N ILE A 89 1.88 10.43 -22.88
CA ILE A 89 1.38 9.07 -23.15
C ILE A 89 0.19 8.73 -22.25
N LEU A 90 0.25 9.09 -20.97
CA LEU A 90 -0.86 8.91 -20.04
C LEU A 90 -2.05 9.80 -20.41
N GLU A 91 -1.82 11.06 -20.78
CA GLU A 91 -2.89 11.94 -21.28
C GLU A 91 -3.56 11.40 -22.53
N LEU A 92 -2.78 10.91 -23.51
CA LEU A 92 -3.33 10.27 -24.72
C LEU A 92 -4.22 9.08 -24.37
N PHE A 93 -3.85 8.29 -23.35
CA PHE A 93 -4.67 7.19 -22.87
C PHE A 93 -6.06 7.64 -22.39
N TYR A 94 -6.14 8.80 -21.74
CA TYR A 94 -7.42 9.40 -21.36
C TYR A 94 -8.15 10.03 -22.54
N CYS A 95 -7.44 10.72 -23.45
CA CYS A 95 -8.02 11.35 -24.63
C CYS A 95 -8.64 10.36 -25.63
N PHE A 96 -8.17 9.12 -25.69
CA PHE A 96 -8.73 8.08 -26.56
C PHE A 96 -9.83 7.24 -25.91
N ASP A 97 -10.37 7.64 -24.75
CA ASP A 97 -11.36 6.86 -24.00
C ASP A 97 -10.93 5.40 -23.73
N ALA A 98 -9.61 5.16 -23.70
CA ALA A 98 -9.06 3.83 -23.48
C ALA A 98 -9.45 3.33 -22.07
N HIS A 99 -9.61 4.26 -21.12
CA HIS A 99 -10.11 3.97 -19.78
C HIS A 99 -11.54 3.36 -19.79
N ILE A 100 -12.43 3.79 -20.69
CA ILE A 100 -13.79 3.25 -20.83
C ILE A 100 -13.74 1.85 -21.46
N HIS A 101 -12.88 1.66 -22.47
CA HIS A 101 -12.69 0.36 -23.12
C HIS A 101 -12.10 -0.67 -22.15
N VAL A 102 -11.10 -0.28 -21.38
CA VAL A 102 -10.52 -1.10 -20.29
C VAL A 102 -11.59 -1.40 -19.24
N LYS A 103 -12.39 -0.41 -18.84
CA LYS A 103 -13.51 -0.62 -17.91
C LYS A 103 -14.48 -1.70 -18.44
N LYS A 104 -14.87 -1.63 -19.71
CA LYS A 104 -15.78 -2.60 -20.33
C LYS A 104 -15.15 -3.99 -20.54
N LEU A 105 -13.85 -4.07 -20.79
CA LEU A 105 -13.16 -5.33 -21.09
C LEU A 105 -12.84 -6.14 -19.83
N TYR A 106 -12.56 -5.45 -18.72
CA TYR A 106 -12.06 -6.08 -17.49
C TYR A 106 -13.04 -6.07 -16.32
N LEU A 107 -14.09 -5.23 -16.31
CA LEU A 107 -15.13 -5.35 -15.30
C LEU A 107 -16.01 -6.57 -15.59
N ALA A 108 -16.04 -7.49 -14.63
CA ALA A 108 -16.92 -8.65 -14.63
C ALA A 108 -17.98 -8.50 -13.52
N GLU A 109 -19.13 -9.15 -13.69
CA GLU A 109 -20.07 -9.29 -12.57
C GLU A 109 -19.39 -10.02 -11.41
N LEU A 110 -19.40 -9.41 -10.23
CA LEU A 110 -18.77 -9.96 -9.05
C LEU A 110 -19.68 -11.02 -8.42
N PRO A 111 -19.16 -12.21 -8.08
CA PRO A 111 -19.95 -13.20 -7.36
C PRO A 111 -20.34 -12.66 -5.98
N LYS A 112 -21.61 -12.79 -5.61
CA LYS A 112 -22.08 -12.48 -4.25
C LYS A 112 -21.74 -13.65 -3.34
N LEU A 113 -20.64 -13.54 -2.59
CA LEU A 113 -20.29 -14.49 -1.53
C LEU A 113 -20.94 -14.07 -0.20
N ALA A 114 -21.17 -15.04 0.69
CA ALA A 114 -21.68 -14.78 2.04
C ALA A 114 -20.66 -13.97 2.87
N ASP A 115 -21.14 -13.14 3.80
CA ASP A 115 -20.31 -12.26 4.64
C ASP A 115 -19.32 -13.00 5.57
N ASN A 116 -19.48 -14.31 5.72
CA ASN A 116 -18.58 -15.16 6.52
C ASN A 116 -17.58 -15.96 5.67
N ALA A 117 -17.59 -15.82 4.34
CA ALA A 117 -16.66 -16.52 3.47
C ALA A 117 -15.24 -15.92 3.58
N PRO A 118 -14.19 -16.75 3.72
CA PRO A 118 -12.80 -16.27 3.87
C PRO A 118 -12.30 -15.49 2.64
N ASP A 119 -12.91 -15.73 1.50
CA ASP A 119 -12.67 -15.21 0.15
C ASP A 119 -13.71 -14.16 -0.26
N ARG A 120 -14.44 -13.56 0.69
CA ARG A 120 -15.34 -12.45 0.40
C ARG A 120 -14.58 -11.17 0.04
N ILE A 121 -15.22 -10.34 -0.78
CA ILE A 121 -14.79 -8.97 -1.02
C ILE A 121 -15.06 -8.17 0.26
N ARG A 122 -14.03 -7.52 0.79
CA ARG A 122 -14.08 -6.74 2.03
C ARG A 122 -14.59 -5.34 1.75
N THR A 123 -15.27 -4.78 2.74
CA THR A 123 -15.77 -3.40 2.65
C THR A 123 -14.61 -2.41 2.73
N LEU A 124 -14.84 -1.17 2.25
CA LEU A 124 -13.82 -0.12 2.32
C LEU A 124 -13.38 0.14 3.75
N GLU A 125 -14.31 0.11 4.70
CA GLU A 125 -14.06 0.28 6.12
C GLU A 125 -13.06 -0.76 6.63
N GLU A 126 -13.26 -2.03 6.31
CA GLU A 126 -12.38 -3.13 6.72
C GLU A 126 -10.99 -3.01 6.11
N ILE A 127 -10.90 -2.62 4.84
CA ILE A 127 -9.61 -2.40 4.17
C ILE A 127 -8.85 -1.30 4.86
N PHE A 128 -9.47 -0.14 5.07
CA PHE A 128 -8.80 1.00 5.68
C PHE A 128 -8.46 0.73 7.15
N ALA A 129 -9.28 0.00 7.90
CA ALA A 129 -8.94 -0.40 9.28
C ALA A 129 -7.64 -1.21 9.36
N VAL A 130 -7.37 -2.06 8.37
CA VAL A 130 -6.14 -2.88 8.32
C VAL A 130 -4.98 -2.10 7.70
N ALA A 131 -5.20 -1.46 6.55
CA ALA A 131 -4.17 -0.73 5.81
C ALA A 131 -3.63 0.48 6.56
N TRP A 132 -4.42 1.04 7.49
CA TRP A 132 -4.01 2.18 8.29
C TRP A 132 -2.88 1.88 9.28
N LYS A 133 -2.75 0.64 9.77
CA LYS A 133 -1.70 0.27 10.74
C LYS A 133 -0.26 0.52 10.25
N PRO A 134 0.16 0.06 9.05
CA PRO A 134 1.49 0.38 8.52
C PRO A 134 1.66 1.86 8.20
N VAL A 135 0.60 2.53 7.71
CA VAL A 135 0.62 3.98 7.44
C VAL A 135 0.88 4.77 8.72
N LEU A 136 0.22 4.40 9.83
CA LEU A 136 0.46 4.98 11.15
C LEU A 136 1.90 4.79 11.62
N LEU A 137 2.50 3.65 11.34
CA LEU A 137 3.89 3.38 11.73
C LEU A 137 4.86 4.29 10.96
N ILE A 138 4.64 4.48 9.65
CA ILE A 138 5.40 5.41 8.82
C ILE A 138 5.20 6.85 9.31
N TRP A 139 3.96 7.23 9.62
CA TRP A 139 3.66 8.55 10.15
C TRP A 139 4.34 8.82 11.50
N ARG A 140 4.29 7.85 12.42
CA ARG A 140 4.99 7.93 13.72
C ARG A 140 6.48 8.11 13.53
N PHE A 141 7.07 7.37 12.59
CA PHE A 141 8.48 7.53 12.24
C PHE A 141 8.76 8.93 11.72
N GLY A 142 7.97 9.44 10.76
CA GLY A 142 8.12 10.79 10.23
C GLY A 142 7.98 11.87 11.32
N PHE A 143 7.05 11.69 12.25
CA PHE A 143 6.86 12.60 13.38
C PHE A 143 8.04 12.56 14.36
N TYR A 144 8.61 11.38 14.62
CA TYR A 144 9.84 11.25 15.41
C TYR A 144 11.00 12.02 14.77
N VAL A 145 11.19 11.89 13.45
CA VAL A 145 12.20 12.67 12.71
C VAL A 145 11.94 14.16 12.84
N TYR A 146 10.70 14.62 12.61
CA TYR A 146 10.32 16.02 12.75
C TYR A 146 10.60 16.57 14.17
N ALA A 147 10.23 15.82 15.22
CA ALA A 147 10.42 16.22 16.60
C ALA A 147 11.91 16.41 16.94
N THR A 148 12.79 15.54 16.42
CA THR A 148 14.24 15.64 16.60
C THR A 148 14.81 16.95 16.04
N PHE A 149 14.24 17.51 14.97
CA PHE A 149 14.68 18.79 14.39
C PHE A 149 14.00 20.01 15.02
N ALA A 150 12.70 19.91 15.35
CA ALA A 150 11.93 21.04 15.88
C ALA A 150 12.15 21.29 17.38
N CYS A 151 12.44 20.25 18.16
CA CYS A 151 12.69 20.32 19.61
C CYS A 151 13.84 19.38 19.99
N PRO A 152 15.10 19.76 19.69
CA PRO A 152 16.24 18.85 19.83
C PRO A 152 16.49 18.45 21.29
N ASN A 153 16.52 17.15 21.53
CA ASN A 153 16.90 16.51 22.79
C ASN A 153 18.17 15.65 22.54
N PRO A 154 19.21 15.72 23.39
CA PRO A 154 20.44 14.93 23.22
C PRO A 154 20.21 13.43 22.97
N VAL A 155 19.27 12.82 23.70
CA VAL A 155 18.98 11.38 23.60
C VAL A 155 18.35 11.03 22.25
N ASP A 156 17.32 11.76 21.85
CA ASP A 156 16.61 11.55 20.58
C ASP A 156 17.50 11.85 19.37
N THR A 157 18.37 12.86 19.50
CA THR A 157 19.34 13.23 18.46
C THR A 157 20.39 12.14 18.25
N ILE A 158 20.95 11.58 19.32
CA ILE A 158 21.92 10.46 19.23
C ILE A 158 21.25 9.22 18.63
N ALA A 159 20.04 8.88 19.08
CA ALA A 159 19.27 7.75 18.53
C ALA A 159 18.98 7.93 17.04
N PHE A 160 18.60 9.13 16.60
CA PHE A 160 18.39 9.45 15.20
C PHE A 160 19.68 9.34 14.37
N ILE A 161 20.83 9.82 14.88
CA ILE A 161 22.13 9.69 14.20
C ILE A 161 22.50 8.21 13.99
N ILE A 162 22.37 7.38 15.03
CA ILE A 162 22.65 5.94 14.94
C ILE A 162 21.73 5.28 13.91
N LEU A 163 20.43 5.61 13.93
CA LEU A 163 19.45 5.08 13.00
C LEU A 163 19.73 5.50 11.55
N ALA A 164 20.13 6.75 11.33
CA ALA A 164 20.49 7.27 10.02
C ALA A 164 21.76 6.59 9.47
N ILE A 165 22.76 6.32 10.31
CA ILE A 165 23.96 5.56 9.93
C ILE A 165 23.60 4.12 9.53
N ILE A 166 22.76 3.45 10.31
CA ILE A 166 22.30 2.09 10.00
C ILE A 166 21.49 2.06 8.69
N LEU A 167 20.55 2.98 8.51
CA LEU A 167 19.78 3.12 7.28
C LEU A 167 20.66 3.44 6.07
N GLY A 168 21.68 4.29 6.25
CA GLY A 168 22.65 4.62 5.21
C GLY A 168 23.53 3.44 4.81
N LEU A 169 23.95 2.60 5.77
CA LEU A 169 24.68 1.37 5.51
C LEU A 169 23.80 0.32 4.80
N LEU A 170 22.55 0.16 5.26
CA LEU A 170 21.57 -0.70 4.60
C LEU A 170 21.31 -0.26 3.15
N ASN A 171 21.14 1.04 2.90
CA ASN A 171 20.91 1.58 1.55
C ASN A 171 22.07 1.30 0.58
N LYS A 172 23.32 1.21 1.07
CA LYS A 172 24.47 0.88 0.22
C LYS A 172 24.53 -0.60 -0.16
N VAL A 173 23.97 -1.49 0.65
CA VAL A 173 24.00 -2.94 0.42
C VAL A 173 22.72 -3.43 -0.26
N VAL A 174 21.61 -2.72 -0.02
CA VAL A 174 20.28 -3.12 -0.43
C VAL A 174 19.86 -2.38 -1.70
N CYS A 175 19.67 -3.12 -2.79
CA CYS A 175 18.98 -2.61 -3.97
C CYS A 175 17.48 -2.43 -3.63
N PHE A 176 17.11 -1.25 -3.13
CA PHE A 176 15.72 -0.93 -2.78
C PHE A 176 14.74 -1.18 -3.93
N PHE A 177 15.15 -0.92 -5.17
CA PHE A 177 14.35 -1.22 -6.35
C PHE A 177 14.11 -2.73 -6.52
N GLY A 178 15.14 -3.55 -6.30
CA GLY A 178 15.03 -5.01 -6.35
C GLY A 178 14.14 -5.57 -5.24
N ILE A 179 14.31 -5.10 -4.01
CA ILE A 179 13.45 -5.51 -2.88
C ILE A 179 12.00 -5.09 -3.11
N PHE A 180 11.78 -3.84 -3.52
CA PHE A 180 10.44 -3.34 -3.79
C PHE A 180 9.74 -4.15 -4.89
N SER A 181 10.44 -4.42 -6.00
CA SER A 181 9.93 -5.24 -7.10
C SER A 181 9.62 -6.67 -6.65
N PHE A 182 10.50 -7.28 -5.86
CA PHE A 182 10.29 -8.62 -5.30
C PHE A 182 9.09 -8.68 -4.34
N CYS A 183 8.97 -7.73 -3.41
CA CYS A 183 7.84 -7.62 -2.50
C CYS A 183 6.52 -7.40 -3.25
N LEU A 184 6.53 -6.60 -4.31
CA LEU A 184 5.36 -6.32 -5.14
C LEU A 184 4.89 -7.58 -5.90
N VAL A 185 5.82 -8.31 -6.52
CA VAL A 185 5.52 -9.60 -7.18
C VAL A 185 4.99 -10.62 -6.16
N LEU A 186 5.64 -10.75 -4.99
CA LEU A 186 5.15 -11.61 -3.92
C LEU A 186 3.74 -11.22 -3.49
N ALA A 187 3.44 -9.93 -3.28
CA ALA A 187 2.13 -9.47 -2.86
C ALA A 187 1.03 -9.80 -3.88
N LEU A 188 1.34 -9.81 -5.17
CA LEU A 188 0.40 -10.16 -6.24
C LEU A 188 0.20 -11.68 -6.39
N VAL A 189 1.26 -12.46 -6.19
CA VAL A 189 1.23 -13.93 -6.38
C VAL A 189 0.74 -14.66 -5.11
N THR A 190 1.00 -14.11 -3.93
CA THR A 190 0.65 -14.73 -2.63
C THR A 190 -0.85 -15.06 -2.50
N PRO A 191 -1.80 -14.16 -2.85
CA PRO A 191 -3.22 -14.48 -2.82
C PRO A 191 -3.59 -15.68 -3.71
N ALA A 192 -3.01 -15.75 -4.91
CA ALA A 192 -3.25 -16.84 -5.85
C ALA A 192 -2.72 -18.19 -5.32
N ILE A 193 -1.55 -18.19 -4.70
CA ILE A 193 -0.97 -19.38 -4.06
C ILE A 193 -1.82 -19.81 -2.86
N LEU A 194 -2.20 -18.88 -1.98
CA LEU A 194 -2.93 -19.20 -0.75
C LEU A 194 -4.35 -19.72 -0.98
N ILE A 195 -5.01 -19.33 -2.07
CA ILE A 195 -6.41 -19.71 -2.35
C ILE A 195 -6.51 -21.00 -3.17
N LYS A 196 -5.61 -21.25 -4.13
CA LYS A 196 -5.75 -22.35 -5.11
C LYS A 196 -4.79 -23.52 -4.92
N THR A 197 -3.78 -23.40 -4.05
CA THR A 197 -2.80 -24.49 -3.85
C THR A 197 -3.08 -25.29 -2.57
N PRO A 198 -2.77 -26.61 -2.56
CA PRO A 198 -2.92 -27.45 -1.36
C PRO A 198 -2.02 -26.99 -0.19
N LEU A 199 -1.00 -26.18 -0.47
CA LEU A 199 -0.18 -25.50 0.54
C LEU A 199 -0.95 -24.37 1.23
N GLY A 200 -1.75 -23.61 0.48
CA GLY A 200 -2.65 -22.60 0.99
C GLY A 200 -3.77 -23.18 1.86
N GLU A 201 -4.36 -24.31 1.46
CA GLU A 201 -5.35 -25.03 2.27
C GLU A 201 -4.77 -25.50 3.61
N LYS A 202 -3.54 -26.06 3.61
CA LYS A 202 -2.84 -26.44 4.85
C LYS A 202 -2.53 -25.24 5.74
N LEU A 203 -2.15 -24.10 5.16
CA LEU A 203 -1.86 -22.89 5.92
C LEU A 203 -3.13 -22.29 6.55
N ASN A 204 -4.23 -22.27 5.80
CA ASN A 204 -5.54 -21.83 6.30
C ASN A 204 -6.03 -22.74 7.43
N GLN A 205 -5.87 -24.06 7.30
CA GLN A 205 -6.19 -25.00 8.38
C GLN A 205 -5.36 -24.72 9.64
N LEU A 206 -4.07 -24.41 9.51
CA LEU A 206 -3.21 -24.07 10.65
C LEU A 206 -3.60 -22.73 11.30
N LEU A 207 -3.93 -21.72 10.50
CA LEU A 207 -4.36 -20.40 11.00
C LEU A 207 -5.71 -20.48 11.73
N GLN A 208 -6.67 -21.21 11.17
CA GLN A 208 -7.97 -21.42 11.82
C GLN A 208 -7.85 -22.27 13.10
N LYS A 209 -6.89 -23.19 13.16
CA LYS A 209 -6.61 -23.99 14.36
C LYS A 209 -6.02 -23.13 15.49
N LYS A 210 -5.20 -22.13 15.15
CA LYS A 210 -4.67 -21.13 16.10
C LYS A 210 -5.76 -20.19 16.63
N GLN A 211 -6.65 -19.70 15.76
CA GLN A 211 -7.76 -18.81 16.17
C GLN A 211 -8.83 -19.49 17.04
N LYS A 212 -8.90 -20.83 17.07
CA LYS A 212 -9.79 -21.57 17.98
C LYS A 212 -9.14 -21.89 19.34
N GLN A 213 -7.85 -21.58 19.52
CA GLN A 213 -7.10 -21.84 20.75
C GLN A 213 -6.82 -20.56 21.57
N GLU A 214 -7.15 -19.38 21.03
CA GLU A 214 -7.29 -18.12 21.77
C GLU A 214 -8.77 -17.90 22.12
#